data_AF-X1HQE8-F1
#
_entry.id   AF-X1HQE8-F1
#
_cell.length_a   1.000
_cell.length_b   1.000
_cell.length_c   1.000
_cell.angle_alpha   90.00
_cell.angle_beta   90.00
_cell.angle_gamma   90.00
#
_symmetry.space_group_name_H-M   'P 1'
#
loop_
_entity.id
_entity.type
_entity.pdbx_description
1 polymer ?
#
loop_
_entity_poly.entity_id
_entity_poly.type
_entity_poly.pdbx_seq_one_letter_code
_entity_poly.pdbx_strand_id
1 'polypeptide(L)'
;QLRYLREFRVGDSEAIEVGERVDVSLFKAGDLVDITGVSKGKGFAGVVKRHHFAGGPKTHGQSDRHRHPGSIGATTSPGRVLKGMRMAGHMGDRRTTVSHLEVFEADSTRNLLLVKGAVPGGRNGLLLIKKSSGGK
;
A
#
# COMPACT_ATOMS: atom_id res chain seq x y z
N GLN A 1 -0.64 9.90 27.28
CA GLN A 1 0.18 8.86 26.62
C GLN A 1 -0.07 8.92 25.11
N LEU A 2 0.97 8.86 24.28
CA LEU A 2 0.81 8.89 22.82
C LEU A 2 0.16 7.59 22.32
N ARG A 3 -0.79 7.69 21.39
CA ARG A 3 -1.46 6.51 20.80
C ARG A 3 -0.55 5.76 19.82
N TYR A 4 0.37 6.47 19.15
CA TYR A 4 1.31 5.92 18.18
C TYR A 4 2.67 6.62 18.30
N LEU A 5 3.75 5.85 18.18
CA LEU A 5 5.12 6.35 18.05
C LEU A 5 5.71 5.87 16.72
N ARG A 6 6.27 6.79 15.94
CA ARG A 6 6.86 6.55 14.63
C ARG A 6 8.09 7.44 14.45
N GLU A 7 9.00 6.96 13.62
CA GLU A 7 10.26 7.62 13.33
C GLU A 7 10.29 8.10 11.88
N PHE A 8 10.94 9.23 11.67
CA PHE A 8 11.25 9.78 10.35
C PHE A 8 12.76 9.95 10.24
N ARG A 9 13.34 9.59 9.09
CA ARG A 9 14.74 9.90 8.81
C ARG A 9 14.80 11.34 8.32
N VAL A 10 15.59 12.16 8.99
CA VAL A 10 15.84 13.56 8.66
C VAL A 10 17.30 13.74 8.26
N GLY A 11 17.57 14.69 7.37
CA GLY A 11 18.93 14.96 6.90
C GLY A 11 19.76 15.73 7.92
N ASP A 12 19.15 16.71 8.58
CA ASP A 12 19.73 17.47 9.68
C ASP A 12 18.81 17.36 10.90
N SER A 13 19.35 16.86 12.00
CA SER A 13 18.64 16.67 13.27
C SER A 13 18.87 17.79 14.27
N GLU A 14 19.85 18.67 14.04
CA GLU A 14 20.22 19.73 14.99
C GLU A 14 19.16 20.85 15.01
N ALA A 15 18.38 20.98 13.95
CA ALA A 15 17.32 21.97 13.80
C ALA A 15 15.97 21.58 14.46
N ILE A 16 15.87 20.41 15.12
CA ILE A 16 14.61 19.91 15.68
C ILE A 16 14.75 19.78 17.20
N GLU A 17 13.92 20.50 17.94
CA GLU A 17 13.92 20.45 19.41
C GLU A 17 12.92 19.41 19.95
N VAL A 18 13.27 18.78 21.07
CA VAL A 18 12.38 17.84 21.75
C VAL A 18 11.16 18.58 22.30
N GLY A 19 9.97 18.17 21.88
CA GLY A 19 8.72 18.80 22.30
C GLY A 19 8.12 19.76 21.26
N GLU A 20 8.83 20.00 20.17
CA GLU A 20 8.31 20.77 19.03
C GLU A 20 7.05 20.12 18.46
N ARG A 21 6.03 20.94 18.19
CA ARG A 21 4.76 20.48 17.62
C ARG A 21 4.80 20.62 16.11
N VAL A 22 4.76 19.49 15.41
CA VAL A 22 4.64 19.44 13.96
C VAL A 22 3.17 19.47 13.55
N ASP A 23 2.81 20.41 12.68
CA ASP A 23 1.46 20.57 12.14
C ASP A 23 1.42 20.49 10.61
N VAL A 24 0.23 20.69 10.03
CA VAL A 24 0.00 20.55 8.58
C VAL A 24 0.61 21.72 7.78
N SER A 25 1.01 22.82 8.43
CA SER A 25 1.66 23.99 7.81
C SER A 25 2.93 23.67 7.01
N LEU A 26 3.56 22.51 7.25
CA LEU A 26 4.72 22.03 6.49
C LEU A 26 4.41 21.75 5.01
N PHE A 27 3.13 21.56 4.66
CA PHE A 27 2.67 21.27 3.31
C PHE A 27 1.99 22.48 2.68
N LYS A 28 2.17 22.65 1.37
CA LYS A 28 1.48 23.66 0.57
C LYS A 28 0.66 23.01 -0.53
N ALA A 29 -0.36 23.71 -1.01
CA ALA A 29 -1.10 23.29 -2.20
C ALA A 29 -0.15 23.14 -3.39
N GLY A 30 -0.27 22.03 -4.13
CA GLY A 30 0.63 21.67 -5.22
C GLY A 30 1.84 20.82 -4.81
N ASP A 31 2.13 20.66 -3.52
CA ASP A 31 3.21 19.77 -3.07
C ASP A 31 2.90 18.31 -3.43
N LEU A 32 3.94 17.54 -3.77
CA LEU A 32 3.84 16.10 -3.98
C LEU A 32 4.23 15.35 -2.70
N VAL A 33 3.37 14.42 -2.27
CA VAL A 33 3.56 13.62 -1.06
C VAL A 33 3.45 12.13 -1.33
N ASP A 34 4.23 11.36 -0.58
CA ASP A 34 4.11 9.90 -0.51
C ASP A 34 3.37 9.53 0.78
N ILE A 35 2.27 8.81 0.65
CA ILE A 35 1.41 8.42 1.77
C ILE A 35 1.53 6.92 2.00
N THR A 36 2.02 6.56 3.18
CA THR A 36 2.20 5.18 3.62
C THR A 36 1.17 4.81 4.67
N GLY A 37 0.50 3.68 4.50
CA GLY A 37 -0.48 3.17 5.46
C GLY A 37 -0.55 1.65 5.42
N VAL A 38 -1.38 1.08 6.29
CA VAL A 38 -1.72 -0.35 6.25
C VAL A 38 -2.93 -0.54 5.35
N SER A 39 -2.77 -1.29 4.26
CA SER A 39 -3.85 -1.57 3.32
C SER A 39 -4.99 -2.37 3.96
N LYS A 40 -6.23 -2.19 3.48
CA LYS A 40 -7.38 -2.96 3.97
C LYS A 40 -7.15 -4.47 3.78
N GLY A 41 -7.30 -5.23 4.86
CA GLY A 41 -7.23 -6.69 4.84
C GLY A 41 -8.36 -7.30 4.00
N LYS A 42 -8.03 -8.33 3.23
CA LYS A 42 -8.98 -9.11 2.41
C LYS A 42 -9.01 -10.60 2.79
N GLY A 43 -8.32 -10.97 3.87
CA GLY A 43 -8.21 -12.35 4.35
C GLY A 43 -7.44 -13.27 3.39
N PHE A 44 -7.76 -14.56 3.41
CA PHE A 44 -7.23 -15.53 2.47
C PHE A 44 -7.88 -15.34 1.09
N ALA A 45 -7.11 -14.87 0.11
CA ALA A 45 -7.57 -14.61 -1.24
C ALA A 45 -7.04 -15.66 -2.22
N GLY A 46 -7.94 -16.17 -3.07
CA GLY A 46 -7.58 -17.03 -4.20
C GLY A 46 -6.80 -16.29 -5.30
N VAL A 47 -6.17 -17.04 -6.20
CA VAL A 47 -5.27 -16.52 -7.24
C VAL A 47 -5.91 -15.51 -8.19
N VAL A 48 -7.18 -15.68 -8.53
CA VAL A 48 -7.93 -14.73 -9.38
C VAL A 48 -8.01 -13.36 -8.71
N LYS A 49 -8.34 -13.29 -7.41
CA LYS A 49 -8.46 -12.02 -6.69
C LYS A 49 -7.10 -11.42 -6.32
N ARG A 50 -6.14 -12.27 -5.93
CA ARG A 50 -4.83 -11.85 -5.43
C ARG A 50 -3.86 -11.45 -6.53
N HIS A 51 -3.92 -12.13 -7.67
CA HIS A 51 -2.94 -12.03 -8.75
C HIS A 51 -3.56 -11.81 -10.14
N HIS A 52 -4.87 -11.60 -10.23
CA HIS A 52 -5.59 -11.33 -11.49
C HIS A 52 -5.47 -12.46 -12.52
N PHE A 53 -5.37 -13.71 -12.07
CA PHE A 53 -5.38 -14.88 -12.96
C PHE A 53 -6.74 -14.97 -13.67
N ALA A 54 -6.73 -15.32 -14.97
CA ALA A 54 -7.95 -15.42 -15.78
C ALA A 54 -8.88 -16.58 -15.36
N GLY A 55 -8.30 -17.68 -14.87
CA GLY A 55 -9.04 -18.92 -14.60
C GLY A 55 -9.29 -19.76 -15.86
N GLY A 56 -10.09 -20.82 -15.73
CA GLY A 56 -10.51 -21.66 -16.83
C GLY A 56 -11.84 -21.20 -17.45
N PRO A 57 -12.28 -21.78 -18.58
CA PRO A 57 -13.60 -21.52 -19.14
C PRO A 57 -14.71 -21.86 -18.14
N LYS A 58 -15.92 -21.34 -18.34
CA LYS A 58 -17.07 -21.62 -17.46
C LYS A 58 -17.84 -22.89 -17.85
N THR A 59 -17.78 -23.26 -19.13
CA THR A 59 -18.49 -24.41 -19.74
C THR A 59 -17.56 -25.12 -20.74
N HIS A 60 -18.12 -25.89 -21.68
CA HIS A 60 -17.40 -26.69 -22.69
C HIS A 60 -16.50 -27.78 -22.06
N GLY A 61 -17.10 -28.64 -21.23
CA GLY A 61 -16.41 -29.80 -20.64
C GLY A 61 -15.52 -29.45 -19.45
N GLN A 62 -15.63 -28.22 -18.92
CA GLN A 62 -14.92 -27.81 -17.73
C GLN A 62 -15.53 -28.45 -16.47
N SER A 63 -14.71 -29.07 -15.63
CA SER A 63 -15.14 -29.74 -14.40
C SER A 63 -15.26 -28.79 -13.19
N ASP A 64 -14.15 -28.54 -12.49
CA ASP A 64 -14.07 -27.93 -11.15
C ASP A 64 -12.99 -26.84 -11.06
N ARG A 65 -12.22 -26.67 -12.14
CA ARG A 65 -11.05 -25.77 -12.22
C ARG A 65 -11.33 -24.33 -12.69
N HIS A 66 -12.57 -23.84 -12.66
CA HIS A 66 -12.91 -22.51 -13.19
C HIS A 66 -12.05 -21.38 -12.59
N ARG A 67 -11.71 -21.45 -11.29
CA ARG A 67 -10.88 -20.45 -10.58
C ARG A 67 -9.53 -21.00 -10.07
N HIS A 68 -9.10 -22.14 -10.60
CA HIS A 68 -7.82 -22.76 -10.23
C HIS A 68 -6.62 -21.98 -10.80
N PRO A 69 -5.42 -22.13 -10.22
CA PRO A 69 -4.19 -21.48 -10.69
C PRO A 69 -3.66 -21.99 -12.03
N GLY A 70 -4.17 -23.10 -12.54
CA GLY A 70 -3.58 -23.80 -13.68
C GLY A 70 -2.31 -24.55 -13.27
N SER A 71 -1.36 -24.70 -14.20
CA SER A 71 -0.07 -25.31 -13.90
C SER A 71 0.78 -24.42 -12.99
N ILE A 72 1.54 -25.05 -12.09
CA ILE A 72 2.42 -24.39 -11.11
C ILE A 72 3.91 -24.71 -11.33
N GLY A 73 4.26 -25.39 -12.42
CA GLY A 73 5.63 -25.78 -12.72
C GLY A 73 5.79 -26.54 -14.03
N ALA A 74 7.05 -26.75 -14.41
CA ALA A 74 7.45 -27.65 -15.49
C ALA A 74 7.75 -29.05 -14.93
N THR A 75 7.89 -30.04 -15.82
CA THR A 75 8.17 -31.45 -15.49
C THR A 75 9.63 -31.65 -15.01
N THR A 76 10.47 -32.35 -15.80
CA THR A 76 11.76 -32.91 -15.34
C THR A 76 12.73 -31.88 -14.78
N SER A 77 12.88 -30.74 -15.47
CA SER A 77 13.73 -29.63 -15.02
C SER A 77 12.83 -28.40 -14.86
N PRO A 78 12.69 -27.81 -13.65
CA PRO A 78 13.49 -27.97 -12.42
C PRO A 78 13.00 -29.04 -11.42
N GLY A 79 11.94 -29.83 -11.71
CA GLY A 79 11.44 -30.87 -10.81
C GLY A 79 10.86 -30.37 -9.48
N ARG A 80 10.61 -29.06 -9.34
CA ARG A 80 10.05 -28.42 -8.15
C ARG A 80 9.35 -27.11 -8.48
N VAL A 81 8.49 -26.63 -7.59
CA VAL A 81 7.90 -25.28 -7.69
C VAL A 81 8.95 -24.23 -7.30
N LEU A 82 9.10 -23.20 -8.15
CA LEU A 82 10.05 -22.11 -7.89
C LEU A 82 9.56 -21.19 -6.75
N LYS A 83 10.50 -20.63 -5.99
CA LYS A 83 10.20 -19.64 -4.95
C LYS A 83 9.56 -18.40 -5.58
N GLY A 84 8.57 -17.84 -4.90
CA GLY A 84 7.82 -16.68 -5.40
C GLY A 84 6.71 -17.03 -6.41
N MET A 85 6.45 -18.33 -6.67
CA MET A 85 5.30 -18.74 -7.47
C MET A 85 4.00 -18.16 -6.91
N ARG A 86 3.21 -17.54 -7.79
CA ARG A 86 1.96 -16.86 -7.42
C ARG A 86 0.90 -17.90 -7.06
N MET A 87 0.48 -17.89 -5.79
CA MET A 87 -0.51 -18.83 -5.24
C MET A 87 -1.54 -18.09 -4.38
N ALA A 88 -2.58 -18.79 -3.93
CA ALA A 88 -3.53 -18.24 -2.96
C ALA A 88 -2.84 -17.90 -1.64
N GLY A 89 -3.41 -16.98 -0.86
CA GLY A 89 -2.85 -16.60 0.43
C GLY A 89 -3.41 -15.30 0.97
N HIS A 90 -2.88 -14.86 2.12
CA HIS A 90 -3.30 -13.62 2.76
C HIS A 90 -3.06 -12.40 1.85
N MET A 91 -4.10 -11.57 1.67
CA MET A 91 -4.08 -10.37 0.83
C MET A 91 -4.50 -9.14 1.63
N GLY A 92 -3.81 -8.02 1.41
CA GLY A 92 -4.01 -6.81 2.22
C GLY A 92 -3.33 -6.92 3.58
N ASP A 93 -3.66 -5.99 4.48
CA ASP A 93 -3.05 -5.86 5.81
C ASP A 93 -1.51 -5.77 5.76
N ARG A 94 -1.03 -5.08 4.73
CA ARG A 94 0.39 -4.87 4.50
C ARG A 94 0.64 -3.38 4.39
N ARG A 95 1.83 -2.96 4.83
CA ARG A 95 2.33 -1.61 4.62
C ARG A 95 2.42 -1.35 3.10
N THR A 96 1.76 -0.29 2.65
CA THR A 96 1.74 0.12 1.24
C THR A 96 1.90 1.61 1.17
N THR A 97 2.65 2.08 0.18
CA THR A 97 2.88 3.49 -0.08
C THR A 97 2.25 3.84 -1.43
N VAL A 98 1.44 4.87 -1.46
CA VAL A 98 1.02 5.54 -2.69
C VAL A 98 1.90 6.77 -2.83
N SER A 99 2.67 6.83 -3.90
CA SER A 99 3.63 7.89 -4.15
C SER A 99 3.04 8.98 -5.05
N HIS A 100 3.64 10.17 -4.99
CA HIS A 100 3.34 11.31 -5.87
C HIS A 100 1.86 11.75 -5.84
N LEU A 101 1.23 11.73 -4.68
CA LEU A 101 -0.09 12.33 -4.52
C LEU A 101 0.04 13.85 -4.38
N GLU A 102 -0.83 14.57 -5.07
CA GLU A 102 -0.88 16.04 -5.06
C GLU A 102 -1.65 16.53 -3.82
N VAL A 103 -1.06 17.46 -3.07
CA VAL A 103 -1.75 18.18 -1.99
C VAL A 103 -2.68 19.21 -2.63
N PHE A 104 -3.98 19.06 -2.40
CA PHE A 104 -4.98 20.00 -2.87
C PHE A 104 -5.02 21.24 -1.98
N GLU A 105 -5.08 21.03 -0.66
CA GLU A 105 -5.20 22.10 0.33
C GLU A 105 -4.67 21.63 1.68
N ALA A 106 -4.04 22.55 2.42
CA ALA A 106 -3.57 22.35 3.78
C ALA A 106 -4.23 23.40 4.69
N ASP A 107 -5.03 22.95 5.66
CA ASP A 107 -5.72 23.81 6.62
C ASP A 107 -5.13 23.59 8.02
N SER A 108 -4.28 24.53 8.45
CA SER A 108 -3.64 24.51 9.77
C SER A 108 -4.61 24.80 10.92
N THR A 109 -5.71 25.52 10.68
CA THR A 109 -6.70 25.85 11.72
C THR A 109 -7.46 24.61 12.17
N ARG A 110 -7.83 23.74 11.22
CA ARG A 110 -8.52 22.48 11.48
C ARG A 110 -7.58 21.27 11.53
N ASN A 111 -6.28 21.46 11.27
CA ASN A 111 -5.28 20.39 11.11
C ASN A 111 -5.70 19.33 10.08
N LEU A 112 -6.17 19.78 8.91
CA LEU A 112 -6.62 18.92 7.82
C LEU A 112 -5.68 19.04 6.61
N LEU A 113 -5.34 17.90 6.02
CA LEU A 113 -4.59 17.82 4.77
C LEU A 113 -5.47 17.15 3.71
N LEU A 114 -5.81 17.89 2.66
CA LEU A 114 -6.61 17.40 1.54
C LEU A 114 -5.66 16.96 0.43
N VAL A 115 -5.84 15.72 -0.02
CA VAL A 115 -4.95 15.09 -1.00
C VAL A 115 -5.78 14.55 -2.15
N LYS A 116 -5.30 14.76 -3.37
CA LYS A 116 -5.97 14.30 -4.59
C LYS A 116 -5.64 12.83 -4.83
N GLY A 117 -6.56 11.95 -4.45
CA GLY A 117 -6.46 10.52 -4.73
C GLY A 117 -6.86 9.64 -3.54
N ALA A 118 -6.66 8.33 -3.70
CA ALA A 118 -6.96 7.35 -2.67
C ALA A 118 -5.73 7.08 -1.79
N VAL A 119 -5.95 6.98 -0.48
CA VAL A 119 -4.92 6.63 0.50
C VAL A 119 -5.04 5.17 0.95
N PRO A 120 -3.94 4.51 1.33
CA PRO A 120 -3.98 3.15 1.85
C PRO A 120 -4.77 3.03 3.15
N GLY A 121 -5.63 2.02 3.24
CA GLY A 121 -6.24 1.61 4.51
C GLY A 121 -7.70 2.01 4.70
N GLY A 122 -8.19 1.76 5.91
CA GLY A 122 -9.55 2.09 6.33
C GLY A 122 -9.67 3.50 6.92
N ARG A 123 -10.91 3.95 7.14
CA ARG A 123 -11.17 5.19 7.87
C ARG A 123 -10.52 5.11 9.26
N ASN A 124 -9.96 6.22 9.73
CA ASN A 124 -9.24 6.33 11.01
C ASN A 124 -7.97 5.47 11.11
N GLY A 125 -7.43 4.99 9.98
CA GLY A 125 -6.13 4.34 9.93
C GLY A 125 -4.99 5.34 10.12
N LEU A 126 -3.89 4.89 10.73
CA LEU A 126 -2.66 5.68 10.81
C LEU A 126 -2.02 5.78 9.42
N LEU A 127 -1.75 7.02 9.01
CA LEU A 127 -1.02 7.33 7.78
C LEU A 127 0.30 8.02 8.15
N LEU A 128 1.35 7.66 7.43
CA LEU A 128 2.65 8.30 7.48
C LEU A 128 2.86 9.04 6.17
N ILE A 129 2.96 10.37 6.27
CA ILE A 129 3.02 11.28 5.12
C ILE A 129 4.42 11.87 5.10
N LYS A 130 5.08 11.78 3.96
CA LYS A 130 6.38 12.42 3.72
C LYS A 130 6.30 13.22 2.42
N LYS A 131 7.06 14.31 2.32
CA LYS A 131 7.29 14.96 1.01
C LYS A 131 7.95 13.94 0.07
N SER A 132 7.48 13.90 -1.16
CA SER A 132 8.03 12.97 -2.15
C SER A 132 9.41 13.48 -2.57
N SER A 133 10.43 12.63 -2.45
CA SER A 133 11.75 12.88 -3.03
C SER A 133 11.64 12.56 -4.52
N GLY A 134 11.40 13.59 -5.34
CA GLY A 134 10.92 13.49 -6.71
C GLY A 134 11.49 12.33 -7.55
N GLY A 135 10.57 11.65 -8.22
CA GLY A 135 10.85 10.86 -9.42
C GLY A 135 10.00 11.43 -10.54
N LYS A 136 10.57 12.41 -11.25
CA LYS A 136 9.97 13.42 -12.13
C LYS A 136 9.24 14.56 -11.43
#